data_AF-A0A7V2NM42-F1
#
_entry.id   AF-A0A7V2NM42-F1
#
_cell.length_a   1.000
_cell.length_b   1.000
_cell.length_c   1.000
_cell.angle_alpha   90.00
_cell.angle_beta   90.00
_cell.angle_gamma   90.00
#
_symmetry.space_group_name_H-M   'P 1'
#
loop_
_entity.id
_entity.type
_entity.pdbx_description
1 polymer ?
#
loop_
_entity_poly.entity_id
_entity_poly.type
_entity_poly.pdbx_seq_one_letter_code
_entity_poly.pdbx_strand_id
1 'polypeptide(L)'
;MDKIRSKLFFASLGIPTPFYLPVHKSELKGNSISKISARILDSLSVPMVVKPTKAGSAIGVEIIKRKDKVKPALAQGLMESDELIVEEYIEGPEVTVGIIGNDDLQTLPIVEIVSENEFYDFEAKYDGKSRHIIPANIPKVVADKVNRYALAAHVGLGCRNFSRVDFIIGREDHIPYILEINTIPGMTDVSLFPDAARVDGMEFPDLIEHLVQLALEE
;
A
#
# COMPACT_ATOMS: atom_id res chain seq x y z
N MET A 1 5.72 7.68 5.69
CA MET A 1 6.75 7.02 4.85
C MET A 1 6.72 7.66 3.47
N ASP A 2 7.87 7.76 2.79
CA ASP A 2 7.95 8.35 1.45
C ASP A 2 7.67 7.30 0.37
N LYS A 3 6.58 7.46 -0.39
CA LYS A 3 6.11 6.47 -1.35
C LYS A 3 7.02 6.31 -2.57
N ILE A 4 7.72 7.37 -3.01
CA ILE A 4 8.63 7.26 -4.17
C ILE A 4 9.89 6.54 -3.76
N ARG A 5 10.48 6.94 -2.62
CA ARG A 5 11.72 6.32 -2.13
C ARG A 5 11.52 4.84 -1.80
N SER A 6 10.40 4.47 -1.18
CA SER A 6 10.09 3.06 -0.93
C SER A 6 9.93 2.27 -2.22
N LYS A 7 9.24 2.80 -3.24
CA LYS A 7 9.10 2.13 -4.54
C LYS A 7 10.41 1.92 -5.28
N LEU A 8 11.30 2.92 -5.29
CA LEU A 8 12.65 2.75 -5.86
C LEU A 8 13.41 1.61 -5.18
N PHE A 9 13.25 1.48 -3.87
CA PHE A 9 13.84 0.39 -3.10
C PHE A 9 13.20 -0.97 -3.41
N PHE A 10 11.86 -1.05 -3.46
CA PHE A 10 11.17 -2.29 -3.84
C PHE A 10 11.57 -2.77 -5.24
N ALA A 11 11.69 -1.84 -6.20
CA ALA A 11 12.14 -2.14 -7.54
C ALA A 11 13.58 -2.69 -7.57
N SER A 12 14.48 -2.20 -6.72
CA SER A 12 15.86 -2.72 -6.64
C SER A 12 15.92 -4.16 -6.09
N LEU A 13 14.91 -4.58 -5.33
CA LEU A 13 14.71 -5.95 -4.88
C LEU A 13 13.95 -6.84 -5.89
N GLY A 14 13.56 -6.29 -7.05
CA GLY A 14 12.74 -7.00 -8.03
C GLY A 14 11.30 -7.25 -7.56
N ILE A 15 10.82 -6.47 -6.58
CA ILE A 15 9.43 -6.53 -6.11
C ILE A 15 8.57 -5.64 -7.02
N PRO A 16 7.52 -6.17 -7.67
CA PRO A 16 6.66 -5.39 -8.55
C PRO A 16 5.95 -4.26 -7.81
N THR A 17 6.01 -3.05 -8.35
CA THR A 17 5.21 -1.89 -7.91
C THR A 17 4.39 -1.39 -9.08
N PRO A 18 3.21 -0.79 -8.86
CA PRO A 18 2.51 -0.09 -9.95
C PRO A 18 3.45 0.95 -10.58
N PHE A 19 3.53 0.97 -11.91
CA PHE A 19 4.23 1.98 -12.67
C PHE A 19 3.77 3.36 -12.24
N TYR A 20 4.70 4.31 -12.13
CA TYR A 20 4.40 5.62 -11.58
C TYR A 20 5.21 6.74 -12.20
N LEU A 21 4.66 7.95 -12.11
CA LEU A 21 5.26 9.20 -12.53
C LEU A 21 5.22 10.18 -11.35
N PRO A 22 6.38 10.67 -10.87
CA PRO A 22 6.42 11.73 -9.88
C PRO A 22 6.03 13.07 -10.52
N VAL A 23 5.33 13.91 -9.76
CA VAL A 23 4.99 15.28 -10.15
C VAL A 23 5.34 16.23 -9.02
N HIS A 24 6.28 17.13 -9.27
CA HIS A 24 6.69 18.13 -8.28
C HIS A 24 6.03 19.48 -8.54
N LYS A 25 5.64 20.18 -7.47
CA LYS A 25 5.11 21.55 -7.54
C LYS A 25 6.10 22.53 -8.18
N SER A 26 7.40 22.27 -8.07
CA SER A 26 8.45 23.06 -8.73
C SER A 26 8.37 23.04 -10.26
N GLU A 27 7.76 22.00 -10.87
CA GLU A 27 7.57 21.91 -12.33
C GLU A 27 6.68 23.05 -12.86
N LEU A 28 5.81 23.60 -12.00
CA LEU A 28 4.95 24.74 -12.34
C LEU A 28 5.72 26.05 -12.59
N LYS A 29 6.98 26.15 -12.14
CA LYS A 29 7.83 27.32 -12.40
C LYS A 29 8.27 27.43 -13.86
N GLY A 30 8.22 26.33 -14.62
CA GLY A 30 8.66 26.27 -16.02
C GLY A 30 7.68 25.60 -16.98
N ASN A 31 6.58 25.02 -16.48
CA ASN A 31 5.56 24.35 -17.28
C ASN A 31 4.16 24.76 -16.81
N SER A 32 3.20 24.78 -17.73
CA SER A 32 1.79 24.86 -17.33
C SER A 32 1.31 23.50 -16.82
N ILE A 33 0.34 23.51 -15.91
CA ILE A 33 -0.32 22.27 -15.45
C ILE A 33 -0.89 21.46 -16.62
N SER A 34 -1.31 22.12 -17.71
CA SER A 34 -1.75 21.46 -18.94
C SER A 34 -0.63 20.64 -19.60
N LYS A 35 0.61 21.15 -19.61
CA LYS A 35 1.76 20.44 -20.19
C LYS A 35 2.18 19.25 -19.33
N ILE A 36 2.14 19.41 -18.00
CA ILE A 36 2.36 18.30 -17.06
C ILE A 36 1.31 17.21 -17.29
N SER A 37 0.03 17.59 -17.35
CA SER A 37 -1.07 16.65 -17.62
C SER A 37 -0.92 15.93 -18.96
N ALA A 38 -0.47 16.62 -20.02
CA ALA A 38 -0.22 15.98 -21.31
C ALA A 38 0.89 14.93 -21.22
N ARG A 39 2.03 15.24 -20.59
CA ARG A 39 3.12 14.29 -20.34
C ARG A 39 2.64 13.03 -19.60
N ILE A 40 1.82 13.21 -18.56
CA ILE A 40 1.23 12.09 -17.83
C ILE A 40 0.36 11.23 -18.76
N LEU A 41 -0.53 11.84 -19.55
CA LEU A 41 -1.41 11.14 -20.49
C LEU A 41 -0.68 10.45 -21.65
N ASP A 42 0.52 10.90 -22.00
CA ASP A 42 1.37 10.26 -23.00
C ASP A 42 2.02 8.97 -22.48
N SER A 43 2.16 8.85 -21.15
CA SER A 43 2.86 7.73 -20.48
C SER A 43 1.90 6.77 -19.75
N LEU A 44 0.74 7.25 -19.31
CA LEU A 44 -0.25 6.51 -18.53
C LEU A 44 -1.65 6.68 -19.11
N SER A 45 -2.38 5.57 -19.18
CA SER A 45 -3.80 5.56 -19.51
C SER A 45 -4.67 5.68 -18.25
N VAL A 46 -5.93 6.05 -18.43
CA VAL A 46 -6.93 5.96 -17.36
C VAL A 46 -7.55 4.54 -17.34
N PRO A 47 -7.96 4.01 -16.18
CA PRO A 47 -7.87 4.62 -14.85
C PRO A 47 -6.43 4.76 -14.33
N MET A 48 -6.17 5.79 -13.53
CA MET A 48 -4.90 6.04 -12.84
C MET A 48 -5.15 6.55 -11.42
N VAL A 49 -4.18 6.41 -10.53
CA VAL A 49 -4.28 6.87 -9.14
C VAL A 49 -3.39 8.08 -8.92
N VAL A 50 -3.94 9.19 -8.43
CA VAL A 50 -3.17 10.38 -8.02
C VAL A 50 -3.14 10.42 -6.50
N LYS A 51 -1.95 10.53 -5.89
CA LYS A 51 -1.83 10.62 -4.42
C LYS A 51 -0.63 11.47 -3.98
N PRO A 52 -0.70 12.13 -2.81
CA PRO A 52 0.46 12.74 -2.18
C PRO A 52 1.52 11.70 -1.78
N THR A 53 2.80 12.05 -1.89
CA THR A 53 3.89 11.10 -1.59
C THR A 53 4.11 10.84 -0.11
N LYS A 54 3.66 11.75 0.77
CA LYS A 54 3.86 11.67 2.22
C LYS A 54 2.59 11.40 3.02
N ALA A 55 1.43 11.32 2.37
CA ALA A 55 0.16 11.06 3.05
C ALA A 55 0.03 9.57 3.44
N GLY A 56 -0.62 9.34 4.58
CA GLY A 56 -1.11 8.03 5.03
C GLY A 56 -2.64 7.98 5.01
N SER A 57 -3.21 6.82 5.35
CA SER A 57 -4.67 6.65 5.55
C SER A 57 -5.54 7.01 4.34
N ALA A 58 -5.00 6.84 3.12
CA ALA A 58 -5.67 7.18 1.86
C ALA A 58 -6.11 8.65 1.70
N ILE A 59 -5.60 9.56 2.53
CA ILE A 59 -5.91 10.99 2.43
C ILE A 59 -5.32 11.55 1.13
N GLY A 60 -6.15 12.19 0.32
CA GLY A 60 -5.77 12.79 -0.96
C GLY A 60 -5.53 11.77 -2.09
N VAL A 61 -5.93 10.52 -1.93
CA VAL A 61 -5.91 9.52 -3.01
C VAL A 61 -7.14 9.69 -3.90
N GLU A 62 -6.94 9.85 -5.21
CA GLU A 62 -8.02 9.98 -6.19
C GLU A 62 -7.83 8.98 -7.35
N ILE A 63 -8.88 8.23 -7.70
CA ILE A 63 -8.89 7.35 -8.87
C ILE A 63 -9.48 8.12 -10.06
N ILE A 64 -8.63 8.40 -11.05
CA ILE A 64 -8.98 9.18 -12.23
C ILE A 64 -9.37 8.27 -13.37
N LYS A 65 -10.68 8.14 -13.63
CA LYS A 65 -11.24 7.29 -14.70
C LYS A 65 -11.33 7.96 -16.07
N ARG A 66 -11.15 9.28 -16.14
CA ARG A 66 -11.32 10.05 -17.38
C ARG A 66 -10.17 11.01 -17.62
N LYS A 67 -9.72 11.11 -18.87
CA LYS A 67 -8.57 11.95 -19.25
C LYS A 67 -8.76 13.44 -18.91
N ASP A 68 -9.98 13.95 -19.01
CA ASP A 68 -10.30 15.36 -18.70
C ASP A 68 -10.22 15.69 -17.21
N LYS A 69 -10.17 14.68 -16.33
CA LYS A 69 -10.05 14.83 -14.87
C LYS A 69 -8.60 14.85 -14.38
N VAL A 70 -7.63 14.43 -15.19
CA VAL A 70 -6.21 14.40 -14.81
C VAL A 70 -5.69 15.79 -14.45
N LYS A 71 -5.88 16.79 -15.30
CA LYS A 71 -5.41 18.15 -15.05
C LYS A 71 -6.01 18.77 -13.76
N PRO A 72 -7.33 18.73 -13.53
CA PRO A 72 -7.92 19.16 -12.27
C PRO A 72 -7.35 18.46 -11.04
N ALA A 73 -7.21 17.13 -11.07
CA ALA A 73 -6.68 16.35 -9.95
C ALA A 73 -5.25 16.73 -9.61
N LEU A 74 -4.38 16.88 -10.63
CA LEU A 74 -3.01 17.37 -10.43
C LEU A 74 -2.97 18.78 -9.85
N ALA A 75 -3.84 19.67 -10.34
CA ALA A 75 -3.92 21.04 -9.82
C ALA A 75 -4.33 21.04 -8.34
N GLN A 76 -5.33 20.24 -7.97
CA GLN A 76 -5.80 20.11 -6.60
C GLN A 76 -4.72 19.52 -5.69
N GLY A 77 -4.16 18.38 -6.06
CA GLY A 77 -3.12 17.75 -5.24
C GLY A 77 -1.89 18.65 -5.02
N LEU A 78 -1.48 19.43 -6.03
CA LEU A 78 -0.35 20.36 -5.90
C LEU A 78 -0.67 21.63 -5.09
N MET A 79 -1.95 21.93 -4.83
CA MET A 79 -2.30 22.97 -3.85
C MET A 79 -1.98 22.51 -2.43
N GLU A 80 -2.22 21.23 -2.14
CA GLU A 80 -2.12 20.65 -0.80
C GLU A 80 -0.77 19.94 -0.52
N SER A 81 0.00 19.63 -1.56
CA SER A 81 1.26 18.90 -1.44
C SER A 81 2.33 19.40 -2.42
N ASP A 82 3.60 19.34 -2.01
CA ASP A 82 4.73 19.74 -2.86
C ASP A 82 5.10 18.68 -3.90
N GLU A 83 4.67 17.43 -3.69
CA GLU A 83 4.99 16.29 -4.51
C GLU A 83 3.81 15.31 -4.53
N LEU A 84 3.43 14.91 -5.75
CA LEU A 84 2.44 13.87 -6.01
C LEU A 84 3.12 12.70 -6.72
N ILE A 85 2.48 11.54 -6.62
CA ILE A 85 2.77 10.38 -7.43
C ILE A 85 1.50 10.01 -8.21
N VAL A 86 1.64 9.83 -9.52
CA VAL A 86 0.59 9.34 -10.41
C VAL A 86 0.93 7.91 -10.77
N GLU A 87 0.07 6.96 -10.44
CA GLU A 87 0.30 5.53 -10.64
C GLU A 87 -0.69 4.95 -11.65
N GLU A 88 -0.28 3.92 -12.37
CA GLU A 88 -1.25 3.07 -13.05
C GLU A 88 -2.25 2.50 -12.03
N TYR A 89 -3.49 2.35 -12.45
CA TYR A 89 -4.49 1.66 -11.65
C TYR A 89 -4.35 0.16 -11.86
N ILE A 90 -4.05 -0.57 -10.79
CA ILE A 90 -4.08 -2.03 -10.79
C ILE A 90 -5.47 -2.46 -10.32
N GLU A 91 -6.19 -3.15 -11.19
CA GLU A 91 -7.46 -3.78 -10.82
C GLU A 91 -7.22 -5.14 -10.17
N GLY A 92 -7.80 -5.38 -9.00
CA GLY A 92 -7.86 -6.69 -8.37
C GLY A 92 -8.00 -6.60 -6.85
N PRO A 93 -7.94 -7.74 -6.13
CA PRO A 93 -8.14 -7.74 -4.69
C PRO A 93 -6.96 -7.05 -3.97
N GLU A 94 -7.32 -6.20 -3.01
CA GLU A 94 -6.36 -5.62 -2.06
C GLU A 94 -6.11 -6.63 -0.95
N VAL A 95 -4.85 -6.91 -0.69
CA VAL A 95 -4.43 -7.85 0.36
C VAL A 95 -3.35 -7.23 1.22
N THR A 96 -3.31 -7.64 2.49
CA THR A 96 -2.28 -7.22 3.42
C THR A 96 -1.70 -8.42 4.14
N VAL A 97 -0.44 -8.32 4.54
CA VAL A 97 0.26 -9.36 5.31
C VAL A 97 1.06 -8.72 6.42
N GLY A 98 0.88 -9.23 7.63
CA GLY A 98 1.70 -8.87 8.78
C GLY A 98 3.01 -9.64 8.75
N ILE A 99 4.10 -8.97 9.10
CA ILE A 99 5.40 -9.56 9.40
C ILE A 99 5.65 -9.37 10.89
N ILE A 100 6.16 -10.40 11.56
CA ILE A 100 6.47 -10.40 12.98
C ILE A 100 7.76 -11.19 13.25
N GLY A 101 8.56 -10.74 14.20
CA GLY A 101 9.83 -11.36 14.60
C GLY A 101 11.05 -10.46 14.40
N ASN A 102 12.22 -11.00 14.78
CA ASN A 102 13.55 -10.41 14.58
C ASN A 102 14.45 -11.38 13.81
N ASP A 103 15.11 -12.32 14.50
CA ASP A 103 15.96 -13.34 13.86
C ASP A 103 15.14 -14.43 13.15
N ASP A 104 14.03 -14.84 13.75
CA ASP A 104 13.03 -15.74 13.15
C ASP A 104 11.83 -14.92 12.66
N LEU A 105 11.92 -14.42 11.43
CA LEU A 105 10.85 -13.63 10.80
C LEU A 105 9.75 -14.53 10.23
N GLN A 106 8.51 -14.21 10.58
CA GLN A 106 7.32 -14.94 10.16
C GLN A 106 6.29 -14.01 9.53
N THR A 107 5.47 -14.56 8.63
CA THR A 107 4.32 -13.87 8.05
C THR A 107 3.05 -14.35 8.76
N LEU A 108 2.20 -13.42 9.18
CA LEU A 108 0.83 -13.72 9.59
C LEU A 108 -0.03 -14.13 8.39
N PRO A 109 -1.20 -14.77 8.60
CA PRO A 109 -2.15 -15.07 7.54
C PRO A 109 -2.46 -13.83 6.68
N ILE A 110 -2.44 -13.98 5.36
CA ILE A 110 -2.77 -12.90 4.42
C ILE A 110 -4.24 -12.54 4.60
N VAL A 111 -4.54 -11.26 4.74
CA VAL A 111 -5.89 -10.72 4.85
C VAL A 111 -6.28 -10.11 3.51
N GLU A 112 -7.37 -10.57 2.92
CA GLU A 112 -8.01 -9.89 1.80
C GLU A 112 -9.02 -8.89 2.31
N ILE A 113 -8.94 -7.66 1.78
CA ILE A 113 -9.77 -6.53 2.17
C ILE A 113 -10.86 -6.37 1.12
N VAL A 114 -12.09 -6.71 1.48
CA VAL A 114 -13.26 -6.49 0.63
C VAL A 114 -13.96 -5.23 1.11
N SER A 115 -13.70 -4.11 0.46
CA SER A 115 -14.39 -2.86 0.73
C SER A 115 -15.78 -2.86 0.09
N GLU A 116 -16.77 -2.27 0.77
CA GLU A 116 -18.05 -1.90 0.15
C GLU A 116 -17.91 -0.64 -0.72
N ASN A 117 -16.81 0.09 -0.57
CA ASN A 117 -16.46 1.27 -1.36
C ASN A 117 -15.61 0.88 -2.59
N GLU A 118 -15.40 1.84 -3.49
CA GLU A 118 -14.63 1.63 -4.72
C GLU A 118 -13.14 1.28 -4.46
N PHE A 119 -12.61 1.64 -3.28
CA PHE A 119 -11.28 1.25 -2.79
C PHE A 119 -11.23 1.36 -1.26
N TYR A 120 -10.14 0.86 -0.64
CA TYR A 120 -9.95 0.91 0.81
C TYR A 120 -9.56 2.32 1.31
N ASP A 121 -10.54 3.21 1.28
CA ASP A 121 -10.46 4.60 1.73
C ASP A 121 -10.54 4.74 3.26
N PHE A 122 -10.49 5.99 3.75
CA PHE A 122 -10.54 6.28 5.19
C PHE A 122 -11.83 5.77 5.84
N GLU A 123 -12.98 5.94 5.20
CA GLU A 123 -14.27 5.46 5.73
C GLU A 123 -14.27 3.92 5.81
N ALA A 124 -13.76 3.23 4.80
CA ALA A 124 -13.63 1.77 4.82
C ALA A 124 -12.71 1.26 5.94
N LYS A 125 -11.70 2.06 6.34
CA LYS A 125 -10.72 1.73 7.38
C LYS A 125 -11.23 1.89 8.81
N TYR A 126 -12.18 2.78 9.05
CA TYR A 126 -12.57 3.18 10.42
C TYR A 126 -14.07 3.09 10.72
N ASP A 127 -14.94 3.06 9.70
CA ASP A 127 -16.41 3.03 9.89
C ASP A 127 -17.02 1.64 9.64
N GLY A 128 -16.21 0.58 9.59
CA GLY A 128 -16.70 -0.79 9.48
C GLY A 128 -17.30 -1.17 8.12
N LYS A 129 -17.01 -0.40 7.04
CA LYS A 129 -17.46 -0.66 5.67
C LYS A 129 -16.53 -1.58 4.87
N SER A 130 -15.82 -2.47 5.56
CA SER A 130 -14.94 -3.46 4.95
C SER A 130 -15.10 -4.81 5.63
N ARG A 131 -15.00 -5.87 4.84
CA ARG A 131 -15.00 -7.25 5.30
C ARG A 131 -13.62 -7.84 5.06
N HIS A 132 -13.11 -8.56 6.06
CA HIS A 132 -11.85 -9.29 5.95
C HIS A 132 -12.11 -10.75 5.60
N ILE A 133 -11.34 -11.27 4.65
CA ILE A 133 -11.28 -12.71 4.35
C ILE A 133 -9.89 -13.18 4.76
N ILE A 134 -9.83 -14.06 5.76
CA ILE A 134 -8.58 -14.55 6.37
C ILE A 134 -8.67 -16.09 6.49
N PRO A 135 -7.76 -16.85 5.86
CA PRO A 135 -6.77 -16.38 4.88
C PRO A 135 -7.43 -15.88 3.60
N ALA A 136 -6.76 -14.95 2.91
CA ALA A 136 -7.18 -14.39 1.62
C ALA A 136 -7.52 -15.48 0.59
N ASN A 137 -8.56 -15.27 -0.22
CA ASN A 137 -9.00 -16.23 -1.23
C ASN A 137 -8.21 -16.05 -2.54
N ILE A 138 -6.90 -16.32 -2.48
CA ILE A 138 -5.98 -16.18 -3.60
C ILE A 138 -5.26 -17.52 -3.89
N PRO A 139 -4.83 -17.78 -5.13
CA PRO A 139 -4.09 -19.00 -5.44
C PRO A 139 -2.82 -19.11 -4.59
N LYS A 140 -2.49 -20.32 -4.13
CA LYS A 140 -1.30 -20.56 -3.28
C LYS A 140 -0.01 -19.97 -3.86
N VAL A 141 0.19 -20.11 -5.18
CA VAL A 141 1.38 -19.56 -5.87
C VAL A 141 1.46 -18.02 -5.78
N VAL A 142 0.33 -17.33 -5.67
CA VAL A 142 0.26 -15.87 -5.47
C VAL A 142 0.53 -15.54 -4.01
N ALA A 143 -0.07 -16.28 -3.07
CA ALA A 143 0.19 -16.13 -1.63
C ALA A 143 1.67 -16.33 -1.29
N ASP A 144 2.32 -17.36 -1.86
CA ASP A 144 3.76 -17.61 -1.69
C ASP A 144 4.61 -16.42 -2.18
N LYS A 145 4.20 -15.75 -3.28
CA LYS A 145 4.85 -14.53 -3.76
C LYS A 145 4.63 -13.34 -2.85
N VAL A 146 3.41 -13.13 -2.35
CA VAL A 146 3.08 -12.06 -1.39
C VAL A 146 3.96 -12.17 -0.14
N ASN A 147 4.01 -13.35 0.47
CA ASN A 147 4.82 -13.60 1.66
C ASN A 147 6.31 -13.35 1.40
N ARG A 148 6.84 -13.87 0.28
CA ARG A 148 8.23 -13.66 -0.11
C ARG A 148 8.56 -12.19 -0.32
N TYR A 149 7.69 -11.44 -1.00
CA TYR A 149 7.89 -10.01 -1.24
C TYR A 149 7.77 -9.19 0.04
N ALA A 150 6.84 -9.52 0.93
CA ALA A 150 6.67 -8.83 2.20
C ALA A 150 7.89 -9.00 3.11
N LEU A 151 8.41 -10.23 3.22
CA LEU A 151 9.64 -10.51 3.97
C LEU A 151 10.85 -9.78 3.37
N ALA A 152 11.01 -9.84 2.04
CA ALA A 152 12.10 -9.14 1.36
C ALA A 152 12.02 -7.61 1.54
N ALA A 153 10.83 -7.03 1.48
CA ALA A 153 10.60 -5.61 1.74
C ALA A 153 10.92 -5.22 3.19
N HIS A 154 10.46 -6.01 4.16
CA HIS A 154 10.71 -5.80 5.59
C HIS A 154 12.21 -5.81 5.89
N VAL A 155 12.90 -6.88 5.48
CA VAL A 155 14.35 -7.05 5.68
C VAL A 155 15.13 -5.98 4.93
N GLY A 156 14.79 -5.73 3.66
CA GLY A 156 15.53 -4.78 2.83
C GLY A 156 15.46 -3.36 3.38
N LEU A 157 14.32 -2.94 3.93
CA LEU A 157 14.18 -1.62 4.54
C LEU A 157 14.75 -1.54 5.97
N GLY A 158 15.33 -2.63 6.49
CA GLY A 158 15.85 -2.69 7.85
C GLY A 158 14.76 -2.55 8.92
N CYS A 159 13.55 -3.01 8.63
CA CYS A 159 12.48 -3.05 9.62
C CYS A 159 12.83 -4.05 10.72
N ARG A 160 12.28 -3.83 11.92
CA ARG A 160 12.44 -4.67 13.11
C ARG A 160 11.07 -5.00 13.68
N ASN A 161 11.01 -6.07 14.46
CA ASN A 161 9.88 -6.49 15.28
C ASN A 161 8.60 -6.84 14.51
N PHE A 162 8.01 -5.86 13.82
CA PHE A 162 6.80 -6.06 13.04
C PHE A 162 6.61 -5.01 11.96
N SER A 163 5.83 -5.37 10.94
CA SER A 163 5.33 -4.43 9.93
C SER A 163 4.10 -5.00 9.26
N ARG A 164 3.29 -4.15 8.61
CA ARG A 164 2.23 -4.59 7.71
C ARG A 164 2.56 -4.16 6.28
N VAL A 165 2.51 -5.09 5.33
CA VAL A 165 2.78 -4.81 3.92
C VAL A 165 1.51 -4.95 3.11
N ASP A 166 1.17 -3.92 2.34
CA ASP A 166 -0.07 -3.84 1.58
C ASP A 166 0.23 -4.07 0.08
N PHE A 167 -0.63 -4.86 -0.58
CA PHE A 167 -0.51 -5.24 -1.98
C PHE A 167 -1.87 -5.12 -2.71
N ILE A 168 -1.82 -4.95 -4.02
CA ILE A 168 -2.93 -5.31 -4.91
C ILE A 168 -2.48 -6.49 -5.77
N ILE A 169 -3.32 -7.52 -5.89
CA ILE A 169 -3.06 -8.61 -6.82
C ILE A 169 -3.69 -8.25 -8.17
N GLY A 170 -2.89 -8.13 -9.23
CA GLY A 170 -3.42 -7.86 -10.55
C GLY A 170 -4.40 -8.95 -10.99
N ARG A 171 -5.61 -8.55 -11.41
CA ARG A 171 -6.69 -9.46 -11.78
C ARG A 171 -6.32 -10.34 -12.98
N GLU A 172 -5.62 -9.77 -13.96
CA GLU A 172 -5.28 -10.44 -15.22
C GLU A 172 -3.95 -11.21 -15.16
N ASP A 173 -2.93 -10.64 -14.54
CA ASP A 173 -1.56 -11.18 -14.52
C ASP A 173 -1.23 -11.98 -13.25
N HIS A 174 -2.10 -11.89 -12.22
CA HIS A 174 -1.90 -12.47 -10.90
C HIS A 174 -0.57 -12.05 -10.23
N ILE A 175 -0.05 -10.87 -10.59
CA ILE A 175 1.16 -10.31 -9.99
C ILE A 175 0.78 -9.56 -8.70
N PRO A 176 1.43 -9.85 -7.56
CA PRO A 176 1.31 -9.01 -6.37
C PRO A 176 2.12 -7.73 -6.55
N TYR A 177 1.44 -6.61 -6.62
CA TYR A 177 2.01 -5.27 -6.69
C TYR A 177 2.08 -4.68 -5.29
N ILE A 178 3.29 -4.47 -4.76
CA ILE A 178 3.47 -3.85 -3.45
C ILE A 178 3.06 -2.37 -3.51
N LEU A 179 2.24 -1.95 -2.56
CA LEU A 179 1.79 -0.57 -2.44
C LEU A 179 2.64 0.20 -1.44
N GLU A 180 2.74 -0.33 -0.23
CA GLU A 180 3.47 0.29 0.87
C GLU A 180 3.75 -0.72 2.00
N ILE A 181 4.60 -0.29 2.92
CA ILE A 181 4.87 -0.96 4.18
C ILE A 181 4.59 0.03 5.31
N ASN A 182 3.91 -0.46 6.35
CA ASN A 182 3.53 0.27 7.53
C ASN A 182 4.33 -0.30 8.69
N THR A 183 5.30 0.45 9.20
CA THR A 183 6.14 0.05 10.35
C THR A 183 5.43 0.21 11.70
N ILE A 184 4.29 0.92 11.72
CA ILE A 184 3.39 1.03 12.86
C ILE A 184 1.97 0.84 12.31
N PRO A 185 1.54 -0.40 12.02
CA PRO A 185 0.17 -0.65 11.59
C PRO A 185 -0.84 -0.31 12.70
N GLY A 186 -2.11 -0.16 12.31
CA GLY A 186 -3.20 -0.01 13.26
C GLY A 186 -3.29 -1.21 14.21
N MET A 187 -3.57 -0.93 15.48
CA MET A 187 -3.64 -1.91 16.58
C MET A 187 -4.97 -1.82 17.34
N THR A 188 -6.06 -1.52 16.64
CA THR A 188 -7.42 -1.56 17.22
C THR A 188 -8.05 -2.94 17.00
N ASP A 189 -9.16 -3.25 17.67
CA ASP A 189 -9.87 -4.53 17.55
C ASP A 189 -10.34 -4.87 16.12
N VAL A 190 -10.52 -3.83 15.29
CA VAL A 190 -10.92 -3.94 13.88
C VAL A 190 -9.75 -3.75 12.91
N SER A 191 -8.52 -3.62 13.43
CA SER A 191 -7.34 -3.44 12.60
C SER A 191 -6.88 -4.78 11.99
N LEU A 192 -6.41 -4.69 10.74
CA LEU A 192 -5.99 -5.83 9.93
C LEU A 192 -4.88 -6.69 10.56
N PHE A 193 -3.94 -6.06 11.26
CA PHE A 193 -2.78 -6.75 11.83
C PHE A 193 -3.17 -7.61 13.06
N PRO A 194 -3.89 -7.07 14.07
CA PRO A 194 -4.53 -7.89 15.12
C PRO A 194 -5.47 -8.98 14.60
N ASP A 195 -6.27 -8.69 13.57
CA ASP A 195 -7.22 -9.68 13.01
C ASP A 195 -6.48 -10.88 12.39
N ALA A 196 -5.40 -10.63 11.66
CA ALA A 196 -4.53 -11.68 11.12
C ALA A 196 -3.89 -12.53 12.24
N ALA A 197 -3.38 -11.89 13.29
CA ALA A 197 -2.76 -12.57 14.43
C ALA A 197 -3.76 -13.48 15.17
N ARG A 198 -4.99 -13.01 15.37
CA ARG A 198 -6.04 -13.78 16.04
C ARG A 198 -6.41 -15.05 15.25
N VAL A 199 -6.49 -14.97 13.93
CA VAL A 199 -6.76 -16.18 13.09
C VAL A 199 -5.61 -17.18 13.19
N ASP A 200 -4.39 -16.72 13.48
CA ASP A 200 -3.22 -17.54 13.75
C ASP A 200 -3.13 -18.01 15.22
N GLY A 201 -4.16 -17.76 16.03
CA GLY A 201 -4.26 -18.21 17.42
C GLY A 201 -3.61 -17.30 18.46
N MET A 202 -3.23 -16.08 18.08
CA MET A 202 -2.66 -15.08 18.99
C MET A 202 -3.70 -14.01 19.31
N GLU A 203 -4.27 -14.06 20.52
CA GLU A 203 -5.22 -13.05 20.97
C GLU A 203 -4.53 -11.69 21.18
N PHE A 204 -5.30 -10.60 21.18
CA PHE A 204 -4.74 -9.26 21.21
C PHE A 204 -3.78 -8.99 22.40
N PRO A 205 -4.07 -9.40 23.64
CA PRO A 205 -3.12 -9.24 24.74
C PRO A 205 -1.80 -10.00 24.52
N ASP A 206 -1.87 -11.22 24.00
CA ASP A 206 -0.71 -12.06 23.70
C ASP A 206 0.13 -11.43 22.59
N LEU A 207 -0.53 -10.85 21.57
CA LEU A 207 0.15 -10.11 20.51
C LEU A 207 0.92 -8.92 21.07
N ILE A 208 0.30 -8.11 21.92
CA ILE A 208 0.97 -6.94 22.51
C ILE A 208 2.15 -7.39 23.38
N GLU A 209 1.98 -8.42 24.21
CA GLU A 209 3.07 -8.96 25.02
C GLU A 209 4.22 -9.47 24.13
N HIS A 210 3.91 -10.21 23.07
CA HIS A 210 4.92 -10.73 22.14
C HIS A 210 5.69 -9.59 21.44
N LEU A 211 4.99 -8.55 20.96
CA LEU A 211 5.65 -7.38 20.35
C LEU A 211 6.56 -6.63 21.34
N VAL A 212 6.16 -6.54 22.61
CA VAL A 212 7.02 -5.96 23.67
C VAL A 212 8.26 -6.82 23.89
N GLN A 213 8.14 -8.15 23.88
CA GLN A 213 9.30 -9.04 24.00
C GLN A 213 10.27 -8.89 22.82
N LEU A 214 9.75 -8.85 21.59
CA LEU A 214 10.57 -8.61 20.39
C LEU A 214 11.32 -7.26 20.47
N ALA A 215 10.73 -6.24 21.08
CA ALA A 215 11.39 -4.94 21.26
C ALA A 215 12.54 -4.98 22.30
N LEU A 216 12.53 -5.96 23.21
CA LEU A 216 13.57 -6.19 24.22
C LEU A 216 14.71 -7.08 23.71
N GLU A 217 14.50 -7.80 22.60
CA GLU A 217 15.54 -8.54 21.89
C GLU A 217 16.46 -7.56 21.14
N GLU A 218 17.76 -7.58 21.45
CA GLU A 218 18.75 -6.68 20.84
C GLU A 218 19.15 -7.09 19.42
#